data_AF-A0A183F9Q8-F1
#
_entry.id   AF-A0A183F9Q8-F1
#
_cell.length_a   1.000
_cell.length_b   1.000
_cell.length_c   1.000
_cell.angle_alpha   90.00
_cell.angle_beta   90.00
_cell.angle_gamma   90.00
#
_symmetry.space_group_name_H-M   'P 1'
#
loop_
_entity.id
_entity.type
_entity.pdbx_description
1 polymer ?
#
loop_
_entity_poly.entity_id
_entity_poly.type
_entity_poly.pdbx_seq_one_letter_code
_entity_poly.pdbx_strand_id
1 'polypeptide(L)'
;MLNTVQHRHVAIARLSHPTNLGRTMQDLRFIIIVIAPSRAKGTKTALETTRTFATLFADMEIRQRLVMAQSVEAFRSTLLSAAKELAMDQNQWRERKSSIHLSQAKEQIVSDALYFRCLPSSASNWWSSKTGSSASHSS
;
A
#
# COMPACT_ATOMS: atom_id res chain seq x y z
N MET A 1 -5.68 -11.13 -27.09
CA MET A 1 -4.76 -10.38 -26.20
C MET A 1 -3.77 -9.61 -27.07
N LEU A 2 -3.59 -8.30 -26.84
CA LEU A 2 -2.64 -7.47 -27.60
C LEU A 2 -1.19 -7.91 -27.30
N ASN A 3 -0.63 -8.76 -28.15
CA ASN A 3 0.71 -9.34 -27.99
C ASN A 3 1.84 -8.34 -28.37
N THR A 4 1.50 -7.10 -28.69
CA THR A 4 2.40 -6.05 -29.19
C THR A 4 2.78 -5.01 -28.13
N VAL A 5 2.10 -4.97 -26.98
CA VAL A 5 2.40 -4.00 -25.92
C VAL A 5 3.61 -4.48 -25.15
N GLN A 6 4.75 -3.80 -25.34
CA GLN A 6 6.01 -4.11 -24.65
C GLN A 6 6.19 -3.33 -23.34
N HIS A 7 5.56 -2.16 -23.23
CA HIS A 7 5.70 -1.27 -22.08
C HIS A 7 4.36 -0.93 -21.44
N ARG A 8 4.41 -0.47 -20.19
CA ARG A 8 3.23 0.06 -19.51
C ARG A 8 2.96 1.48 -20.01
N HIS A 9 1.73 1.72 -20.46
CA HIS A 9 1.29 3.04 -20.87
C HIS A 9 0.16 3.48 -19.94
N VAL A 10 0.23 4.74 -19.52
CA VAL A 10 -0.85 5.40 -18.79
C VAL A 10 -1.26 6.62 -19.60
N ALA A 11 -2.54 6.70 -19.94
CA ALA A 11 -3.14 7.87 -20.55
C ALA A 11 -4.16 8.47 -19.59
N ILE A 12 -4.12 9.78 -19.40
CA ILE A 12 -5.10 10.52 -18.61
C ILE A 12 -5.70 11.59 -19.52
N ALA A 13 -7.01 11.55 -19.69
CA ALA A 13 -7.75 12.57 -20.42
C ALA A 13 -8.59 13.39 -19.45
N ARG A 14 -8.55 14.71 -19.60
CA ARG A 14 -9.46 15.64 -18.93
C ARG A 14 -10.47 16.14 -19.95
N LEU A 15 -11.74 15.90 -19.70
CA LEU A 15 -12.83 16.41 -20.52
C LEU A 15 -13.05 17.89 -20.24
N SER A 16 -13.31 18.67 -21.29
CA SER A 16 -13.61 20.10 -21.17
C SER A 16 -14.87 20.34 -20.32
N HIS A 17 -15.89 19.50 -20.52
CA HIS A 17 -17.15 19.55 -19.80
C HIS A 17 -17.43 18.20 -19.12
N PRO A 18 -18.09 18.19 -17.94
CA PRO A 18 -18.58 16.95 -17.34
C PRO A 18 -19.48 16.23 -18.35
N THR A 19 -19.27 14.93 -18.54
CA THR A 19 -19.97 14.13 -19.55
C THR A 19 -20.54 12.87 -18.93
N ASN A 20 -21.78 12.54 -19.28
CA ASN A 20 -22.44 11.33 -18.79
C ASN A 20 -22.21 10.18 -19.77
N LEU A 21 -21.58 9.10 -19.32
CA LEU A 21 -21.30 7.90 -20.14
C LEU A 21 -22.19 6.71 -19.73
N GLY A 22 -23.48 6.97 -19.53
CA GLY A 22 -24.47 5.97 -19.12
C GLY A 22 -25.02 6.20 -17.71
N ARG A 23 -25.85 5.28 -17.23
CA ARG A 23 -26.65 5.50 -16.00
C ARG A 23 -25.80 5.66 -14.74
N THR A 24 -24.70 4.92 -14.64
CA THR A 24 -23.81 4.89 -13.46
C THR A 24 -22.59 5.80 -13.57
N MET A 25 -22.36 6.42 -14.74
CA MET A 25 -21.20 7.30 -14.99
C MET A 25 -21.69 8.70 -15.31
N GLN A 26 -22.19 9.39 -14.29
CA GLN A 26 -22.62 10.79 -14.37
C GLN A 26 -21.44 11.72 -14.04
N ASP A 27 -21.44 12.91 -14.63
CA ASP A 27 -20.48 14.00 -14.42
C ASP A 27 -19.02 13.58 -14.55
N LEU A 28 -18.72 12.69 -15.49
CA LEU A 28 -17.36 12.22 -15.73
C LEU A 28 -16.51 13.36 -16.26
N ARG A 29 -15.39 13.63 -15.59
CA ARG A 29 -14.43 14.67 -15.98
C ARG A 29 -13.07 14.11 -16.40
N PHE A 30 -12.71 12.94 -15.89
CA PHE A 30 -11.40 12.33 -16.12
C PHE A 30 -11.54 10.88 -16.56
N ILE A 31 -10.74 10.50 -17.56
CA ILE A 31 -10.60 9.12 -18.03
C ILE A 31 -9.15 8.72 -17.84
N ILE A 32 -8.91 7.60 -17.15
CA ILE A 32 -7.57 7.05 -16.93
C ILE A 32 -7.53 5.66 -17.54
N ILE A 33 -6.61 5.46 -18.48
CA ILE A 33 -6.40 4.19 -19.17
C ILE A 33 -5.01 3.68 -18.81
N VAL A 34 -4.94 2.48 -18.25
CA VAL A 34 -3.68 1.78 -17.96
C VAL A 34 -3.58 0.56 -18.87
N ILE A 35 -2.61 0.57 -19.77
CA ILE A 35 -2.29 -0.55 -20.65
C ILE A 35 -1.00 -1.18 -20.14
N ALA A 36 -1.02 -2.48 -19.86
CA ALA A 36 0.17 -3.21 -19.42
C ALA A 36 0.34 -4.52 -20.20
N PRO A 37 1.59 -4.95 -20.46
CA PRO A 37 1.89 -6.26 -21.04
C PRO A 37 1.31 -7.41 -20.20
N SER A 38 0.64 -8.36 -20.86
CA SER A 38 0.02 -9.53 -20.20
C SER A 38 1.06 -10.51 -19.62
N ARG A 39 2.27 -10.58 -20.18
CA ARG A 39 3.34 -11.52 -19.79
C ARG A 39 4.54 -10.84 -19.14
N ALA A 40 4.34 -9.73 -18.43
CA ALA A 40 5.46 -9.08 -17.74
C ALA A 40 5.77 -9.80 -16.41
N LYS A 41 7.04 -10.23 -16.27
CA LYS A 41 7.65 -10.73 -15.04
C LYS A 41 7.87 -9.55 -14.09
N GLY A 42 6.80 -9.08 -13.45
CA GLY A 42 6.83 -7.98 -12.48
C GLY A 42 5.62 -8.05 -11.55
N THR A 43 5.83 -7.82 -10.26
CA THR A 43 4.80 -8.01 -9.22
C THR A 43 3.73 -6.94 -9.19
N LYS A 44 3.94 -5.76 -9.82
CA LYS A 44 2.93 -4.71 -9.84
C LYS A 44 1.94 -4.91 -10.98
N THR A 45 0.73 -5.34 -10.68
CA THR A 45 -0.34 -5.53 -11.68
C THR A 45 -0.82 -4.20 -12.28
N ALA A 46 -1.47 -4.22 -13.45
CA ALA A 46 -2.16 -3.03 -13.99
C ALA A 46 -3.22 -2.49 -13.01
N LEU A 47 -3.84 -3.39 -12.24
CA LEU A 47 -4.80 -3.07 -11.20
C LEU A 47 -4.17 -2.26 -10.06
N GLU A 48 -2.96 -2.60 -9.61
CA GLU A 48 -2.27 -1.81 -8.58
C GLU A 48 -1.96 -0.40 -9.06
N THR A 49 -1.45 -0.25 -10.29
CA THR A 49 -1.23 1.08 -10.87
C THR A 49 -2.52 1.86 -10.97
N THR A 50 -3.60 1.22 -11.43
CA THR A 50 -4.93 1.85 -11.50
C THR A 50 -5.41 2.27 -10.12
N ARG A 51 -5.19 1.46 -9.08
CA ARG A 51 -5.55 1.79 -7.71
C ARG A 51 -4.82 3.02 -7.19
N THR A 52 -3.53 3.19 -7.50
CA THR A 52 -2.79 4.41 -7.13
C THR A 52 -3.44 5.66 -7.70
N PHE A 53 -3.82 5.64 -8.98
CA PHE A 53 -4.55 6.76 -9.59
C PHE A 53 -5.96 6.91 -9.01
N ALA A 54 -6.68 5.82 -8.79
CA ALA A 54 -8.02 5.86 -8.21
C ALA A 54 -8.00 6.52 -6.82
N THR A 55 -7.02 6.21 -5.97
CA THR A 55 -6.88 6.84 -4.65
C THR A 55 -6.59 8.34 -4.78
N LEU A 56 -5.70 8.75 -5.68
CA LEU A 56 -5.42 10.18 -5.92
C LEU A 56 -6.64 10.95 -6.41
N PHE A 57 -7.41 10.37 -7.33
CA PHE A 57 -8.61 10.99 -7.90
C PHE A 57 -9.84 10.84 -7.00
N ALA A 58 -9.80 10.05 -5.93
CA ALA A 58 -10.87 9.97 -4.93
C ALA A 58 -10.90 11.24 -4.05
N ASP A 59 -9.76 11.90 -3.89
CA ASP A 59 -9.65 13.15 -3.14
C ASP A 59 -10.25 14.33 -3.94
N MET A 60 -11.14 15.08 -3.29
CA MET A 60 -11.85 16.20 -3.91
C MET A 60 -10.93 17.40 -4.21
N GLU A 61 -10.01 17.73 -3.29
CA GLU A 61 -9.12 18.88 -3.45
C GLU A 61 -8.11 18.63 -4.57
N ILE A 62 -7.56 17.41 -4.63
CA ILE A 62 -6.68 17.00 -5.73
C ILE A 62 -7.44 17.12 -7.05
N ARG A 63 -8.68 16.62 -7.15
CA ARG A 63 -9.50 16.76 -8.36
C ARG A 63 -9.70 18.22 -8.75
N GLN A 64 -10.02 19.11 -7.81
CA GLN A 64 -10.21 20.53 -8.10
C GLN A 64 -8.94 21.17 -8.66
N ARG A 65 -7.78 20.94 -8.03
CA ARG A 65 -6.49 21.44 -8.53
C ARG A 65 -6.19 20.92 -9.96
N LEU A 66 -6.46 19.64 -10.21
CA LEU A 66 -6.28 19.03 -11.54
C LEU A 66 -7.25 19.59 -12.60
N VAL A 67 -8.47 19.99 -12.22
CA VAL A 67 -9.42 20.67 -13.13
C VAL A 67 -8.95 22.09 -13.45
N MET A 68 -8.36 22.80 -12.48
CA MET A 68 -7.90 24.19 -12.65
C MET A 68 -6.57 24.34 -13.39
N ALA A 69 -5.79 23.26 -13.53
CA ALA A 69 -4.51 23.30 -14.24
C ALA A 69 -4.67 23.77 -15.70
N GLN A 70 -3.99 24.86 -16.08
CA GLN A 70 -4.13 25.48 -17.40
C GLN A 70 -3.19 24.89 -18.46
N SER A 71 -2.18 24.12 -18.04
CA SER A 71 -1.23 23.45 -18.94
C SER A 71 -1.02 22.00 -18.54
N VAL A 72 -0.45 21.21 -19.46
CA VAL A 72 -0.13 19.80 -19.20
C VAL A 72 0.99 19.69 -18.16
N GLU A 73 1.92 20.63 -18.16
CA GLU A 73 3.03 20.73 -17.20
C GLU A 73 2.50 21.00 -15.80
N ALA A 74 1.57 21.96 -15.66
CA ALA A 74 0.91 22.25 -14.39
C ALA A 74 0.13 21.02 -13.89
N PHE A 75 -0.62 20.36 -14.78
CA PHE A 75 -1.36 19.15 -14.45
C PHE A 75 -0.43 18.03 -13.94
N ARG A 76 0.67 17.77 -14.65
CA ARG A 76 1.66 16.76 -14.26
C ARG A 76 2.32 17.10 -12.92
N SER A 77 2.67 18.37 -12.70
CA SER A 77 3.27 18.84 -11.45
C SER A 77 2.31 18.66 -10.27
N THR A 78 1.05 19.09 -10.41
CA THR A 78 0.02 18.91 -9.38
C THR A 78 -0.19 17.42 -9.06
N LEU A 79 -0.30 16.57 -10.08
CA LEU A 79 -0.48 15.13 -9.90
C LEU A 79 0.73 14.50 -9.19
N LEU A 80 1.95 14.91 -9.54
CA LEU A 80 3.16 14.42 -8.91
C LEU A 80 3.29 14.88 -7.45
N SER A 81 2.94 16.13 -7.14
CA SER A 81 2.92 16.64 -5.76
C SER A 81 1.95 15.82 -4.90
N ALA A 82 0.72 15.65 -5.39
CA ALA A 82 -0.30 14.86 -4.71
C ALA A 82 0.14 13.40 -4.49
N ALA A 83 0.81 12.80 -5.48
CA ALA A 83 1.36 11.45 -5.34
C ALA A 83 2.46 11.36 -4.26
N LYS A 84 3.31 12.38 -4.13
CA LYS A 84 4.34 12.44 -3.09
C LYS A 84 3.72 12.60 -1.70
N GLU A 85 2.79 13.54 -1.55
CA GLU A 85 2.04 13.78 -0.31
C GLU A 85 1.35 12.48 0.16
N LEU A 86 0.61 11.83 -0.74
CA LEU A 86 -0.06 10.56 -0.44
C LEU A 86 0.92 9.45 -0.04
N ALA A 87 2.10 9.39 -0.68
CA ALA A 87 3.13 8.42 -0.32
C ALA A 87 3.71 8.67 1.08
N MET A 88 3.90 9.94 1.45
CA MET A 88 4.36 10.33 2.79
C MET A 88 3.34 9.97 3.86
N ASP A 89 2.06 10.25 3.63
CA ASP A 89 0.97 9.92 4.56
C ASP A 89 0.84 8.41 4.78
N GLN A 90 0.91 7.64 3.68
CA GLN A 90 0.89 6.17 3.76
C GLN A 90 2.10 5.63 4.51
N ASN A 91 3.27 6.24 4.37
CA ASN A 91 4.46 5.82 5.12
C ASN A 91 4.31 6.12 6.61
N GLN A 92 3.86 7.32 6.98
CA GLN A 92 3.62 7.69 8.37
C GLN A 92 2.57 6.79 9.02
N TRP A 93 1.48 6.47 8.31
CA TRP A 93 0.45 5.58 8.83
C TRP A 93 1.00 4.17 9.08
N ARG A 94 1.82 3.65 8.16
CA ARG A 94 2.50 2.36 8.34
C ARG A 94 3.44 2.38 9.55
N GLU A 95 4.23 3.43 9.72
CA GLU A 95 5.14 3.59 10.86
C GLU A 95 4.38 3.62 12.19
N ARG A 96 3.30 4.42 12.28
CA ARG A 96 2.43 4.45 13.47
C ARG A 96 1.83 3.09 13.78
N LYS A 97 1.36 2.37 12.77
CA LYS A 97 0.80 1.02 12.98
C LYS A 97 1.88 0.03 13.47
N SER A 98 3.11 0.15 12.94
CA SER A 98 4.23 -0.69 13.38
C SER A 98 4.69 -0.39 14.81
N SER A 99 4.69 0.88 15.21
CA SER A 99 5.08 1.27 16.58
C SER A 99 4.04 0.83 17.60
N ILE A 100 2.75 0.92 17.28
CA ILE A 100 1.66 0.39 18.11
C ILE A 100 1.78 -1.13 18.29
N HIS A 101 2.07 -1.86 17.21
CA HIS A 101 2.23 -3.32 17.30
C HIS A 101 3.46 -3.71 18.13
N LEU A 102 4.56 -2.94 18.02
CA LEU A 102 5.76 -3.15 18.83
C LEU A 102 5.51 -2.85 20.31
N SER A 103 4.75 -1.80 20.65
CA SER A 103 4.42 -1.49 22.05
C SER A 103 3.53 -2.58 22.65
N GLN A 104 2.54 -3.08 21.91
CA GLN A 104 1.69 -4.20 22.34
C GLN A 104 2.48 -5.48 22.54
N ALA A 105 3.41 -5.81 21.64
CA ALA A 105 4.29 -6.98 21.79
C ALA A 105 5.21 -6.84 23.02
N LYS A 106 5.71 -5.64 23.32
CA LYS A 106 6.53 -5.39 24.52
C LYS A 106 5.71 -5.52 25.80
N GLU A 107 4.48 -5.00 25.83
CA GLU A 107 3.58 -5.16 26.98
C GLU A 107 3.26 -6.64 27.23
N GLN A 108 3.04 -7.43 26.17
CA GLN A 108 2.82 -8.88 26.27
C GLN A 108 4.04 -9.61 26.85
N ILE A 109 5.25 -9.29 26.40
CA ILE A 109 6.49 -9.90 26.92
C ILE A 109 6.68 -9.51 28.40
N VAL A 110 6.36 -8.27 28.77
CA VAL A 110 6.45 -7.80 30.16
C VAL A 110 5.39 -8.49 31.02
N SER A 111 4.14 -8.64 30.55
CA SER A 111 3.11 -9.36 31.27
C SER A 111 3.44 -10.84 31.44
N ASP A 112 3.99 -11.47 30.40
CA ASP A 112 4.44 -12.87 30.46
C ASP A 112 5.61 -13.02 31.44
N ALA A 113 6.58 -12.11 31.42
CA ALA A 113 7.70 -12.11 32.36
C ALA A 113 7.25 -11.90 33.83
N LEU A 114 6.26 -11.03 34.06
CA LEU A 114 5.67 -10.81 35.38
C LEU A 114 4.85 -12.02 35.85
N TYR A 115 4.11 -12.66 34.93
CA TYR A 115 3.37 -13.89 35.21
C TYR A 115 4.31 -15.02 35.62
N PHE A 116 5.42 -15.21 34.90
CA PHE A 116 6.46 -16.18 35.23
C PHE A 116 7.13 -15.92 36.59
N ARG A 117 7.27 -14.65 37.00
CA ARG A 117 7.84 -14.28 38.30
C ARG A 117 6.91 -14.56 39.48
N CYS A 118 5.61 -14.70 39.23
CA CYS A 118 4.59 -14.94 40.26
C CYS A 118 4.12 -16.41 40.31
N LEU A 119 4.66 -17.29 39.46
CA LEU A 119 4.35 -18.72 39.46
C LEU A 119 4.93 -19.41 40.70
N PRO A 120 4.13 -20.20 41.46
CA PRO A 120 4.63 -20.97 42.60
C PRO A 120 5.68 -22.00 42.13
N SER A 121 6.72 -22.21 42.97
CA SER A 121 7.98 -22.93 42.70
C SER A 121 7.88 -24.38 42.17
N SER A 122 6.67 -24.90 41.95
CA SER A 122 6.42 -26.26 41.46
C SER A 122 6.41 -26.37 39.92
N ALA A 123 6.41 -25.27 39.16
CA ALA A 123 6.23 -25.28 37.70
C ALA A 123 7.52 -25.03 36.88
N SER A 124 8.64 -24.75 37.52
CA SER A 124 9.93 -24.36 36.89
C SER A 124 10.65 -25.51 36.16
N ASN A 125 10.27 -26.77 36.37
CA ASN A 125 10.97 -27.94 35.83
C ASN A 125 10.58 -28.33 34.39
N TRP A 126 9.63 -27.67 33.74
CA TRP A 126 9.16 -28.10 32.41
C TRP A 126 9.98 -27.55 31.22
N TRP A 127 10.78 -26.50 31.41
CA TRP A 127 11.54 -25.86 30.31
C TRP A 127 12.99 -26.35 30.15
N SER A 128 13.62 -26.93 31.19
CA SER A 128 15.02 -27.43 31.08
C SER A 128 15.20 -28.55 30.05
N SER A 129 14.12 -29.18 29.57
CA SER A 129 14.19 -30.29 28.61
C SER A 129 14.19 -29.87 27.13
N LYS A 130 14.13 -28.57 26.79
CA LYS A 130 14.10 -28.11 25.38
C LYS A 130 15.38 -27.45 24.87
N THR A 131 16.45 -27.43 25.65
CA THR A 131 17.79 -26.98 25.20
C THR A 131 18.81 -28.09 25.41
N GLY A 132 18.74 -29.16 24.61
CA GLY A 132 19.70 -30.25 24.74
C GLY A 132 19.50 -31.38 23.73
N SER A 133 19.77 -31.14 22.45
CA SER A 133 20.34 -32.14 21.54
C SER A 133 20.58 -31.57 20.14
N SER A 134 21.84 -31.26 19.85
CA SER A 134 22.38 -31.29 18.47
C SER A 134 23.91 -31.33 18.54
N ALA A 135 24.45 -32.52 18.75
CA ALA A 135 25.80 -32.97 18.38
C ALA A 135 25.72 -34.52 18.46
N SER A 136 26.13 -35.35 17.50
CA SER A 136 27.17 -35.22 16.47
C SER A 136 26.98 -36.33 15.41
N HIS A 137 27.37 -36.03 14.17
CA HIS A 137 27.61 -36.97 13.06
C HIS A 137 28.91 -37.76 13.28
N SER A 138 28.89 -39.07 12.99
CA SER A 138 30.02 -39.96 12.57
C SER A 138 29.64 -41.41 12.94
N SER A 139 29.69 -42.45 12.10
CA SER A 139 30.23 -42.70 10.76
C SER A 139 29.42 -43.82 10.11
#